data_AF-A0A803K4E4-F1
#
_entry.id   AF-A0A803K4E4-F1
#
_cell.length_a   1.000
_cell.length_b   1.000
_cell.length_c   1.000
_cell.angle_alpha   90.00
_cell.angle_beta   90.00
_cell.angle_gamma   90.00
#
_symmetry.space_group_name_H-M   'P 1'
#
loop_
_entity.id
_entity.type
_entity.pdbx_description
1 polymer ?
#
loop_
_entity_poly.entity_id
_entity_poly.type
_entity_poly.pdbx_seq_one_letter_code
_entity_poly.pdbx_strand_id
1 'polypeptide(L)'
;MLLRENLITCNTEAWQSHPDFLGLQRIGGVDLSYIKEDDTVACASLVVLSYPELKVIYEDCHLVTINVPYVAGYLAFREVPVLVDAVQKLLEKDPCLMPQVLFVDGNGILHHRGFGVACHLGILTDLPCIGVAKNLLQVDGIENNDDHKEQVIVSCREL
;
A
#
# COMPACT_ATOMS: atom_id res chain seq x y z
N MET A 1 -6.97 -5.14 -17.20
CA MET A 1 -6.98 -3.89 -17.98
C MET A 1 -8.00 -2.91 -17.42
N LEU A 2 -9.25 -3.35 -17.17
CA LEU A 2 -10.33 -2.51 -16.60
C LEU A 2 -9.99 -1.72 -15.32
N LEU A 3 -9.40 -2.33 -14.28
CA LEU A 3 -9.20 -1.59 -13.01
C LEU A 3 -8.21 -0.42 -13.13
N ARG A 4 -7.18 -0.54 -13.97
CA ARG A 4 -6.15 0.51 -14.12
C ARG A 4 -6.73 1.82 -14.68
N GLU A 5 -7.76 1.73 -15.51
CA GLU A 5 -8.43 2.91 -16.10
C GLU A 5 -9.12 3.78 -15.05
N ASN A 6 -9.43 3.20 -13.87
CA ASN A 6 -10.03 3.91 -12.75
C ASN A 6 -9.00 4.51 -11.79
N LEU A 7 -7.70 4.41 -12.09
CA LEU A 7 -6.66 4.92 -11.18
C LEU A 7 -6.64 6.45 -11.17
N ILE A 8 -6.89 7.03 -10.01
CA ILE A 8 -6.73 8.47 -9.76
C ILE A 8 -5.31 8.70 -9.24
N THR A 9 -4.59 9.63 -9.88
CA THR A 9 -3.17 9.91 -9.58
C THR A 9 -2.92 11.34 -9.08
N CYS A 10 -3.99 12.10 -8.88
CA CYS A 10 -3.95 13.43 -8.28
C CYS A 10 -4.59 13.43 -6.89
N ASN A 11 -4.36 14.49 -6.12
CA ASN A 11 -5.00 14.68 -4.82
C ASN A 11 -6.53 14.80 -5.00
N THR A 12 -7.28 14.11 -4.15
CA THR A 12 -8.76 14.14 -4.08
C THR A 12 -9.25 14.80 -2.79
N GLU A 13 -8.44 14.78 -1.74
CA GLU A 13 -8.82 15.23 -0.41
C GLU A 13 -8.21 16.59 -0.07
N ALA A 14 -8.95 17.43 0.67
CA ALA A 14 -8.48 18.75 1.07
C ALA A 14 -7.18 18.70 1.90
N TRP A 15 -7.06 17.70 2.78
CA TRP A 15 -5.88 17.54 3.64
C TRP A 15 -4.60 17.25 2.84
N GLN A 16 -4.69 16.66 1.63
CA GLN A 16 -3.52 16.33 0.81
C GLN A 16 -2.84 17.56 0.20
N SER A 17 -3.61 18.64 0.00
CA SER A 17 -3.09 19.88 -0.58
C SER A 17 -2.71 20.91 0.49
N HIS A 18 -2.97 20.61 1.77
CA HIS A 18 -2.56 21.46 2.87
C HIS A 18 -1.09 21.17 3.21
N PRO A 19 -0.21 22.18 3.33
CA PRO A 19 1.22 21.99 3.62
C PRO A 19 1.49 21.14 4.88
N ASP A 20 0.71 21.37 5.94
CA ASP A 20 0.82 20.62 7.21
C ASP A 20 -0.16 19.44 7.32
N PHE A 21 -0.79 19.02 6.22
CA PHE A 21 -1.81 17.97 6.18
C PHE A 21 -2.99 18.18 7.16
N LEU A 22 -3.38 19.43 7.41
CA LEU A 22 -4.49 19.73 8.33
C LEU A 22 -5.77 19.01 7.90
N GLY A 23 -6.35 18.25 8.83
CA GLY A 23 -7.50 17.38 8.58
C GLY A 23 -7.13 15.90 8.46
N LEU A 24 -5.85 15.56 8.30
CA LEU A 24 -5.37 14.18 8.45
C LEU A 24 -5.24 13.83 9.93
N GLN A 25 -5.90 12.76 10.34
CA GLN A 25 -5.98 12.28 11.72
C GLN A 25 -5.59 10.81 11.85
N ARG A 26 -5.73 10.02 10.77
CA ARG A 26 -5.51 8.57 10.80
C ARG A 26 -4.82 8.11 9.52
N ILE A 27 -3.70 7.43 9.71
CA ILE A 27 -2.98 6.75 8.63
C ILE A 27 -3.02 5.25 8.89
N GLY A 28 -3.20 4.46 7.84
CA GLY A 28 -3.16 3.01 7.92
C GLY A 28 -1.88 2.45 7.31
N GLY A 29 -1.43 1.32 7.83
CA GLY A 29 -0.34 0.53 7.26
C GLY A 29 -0.82 -0.89 6.99
N VAL A 30 -0.44 -1.45 5.85
CA VAL A 30 -0.73 -2.85 5.53
C VAL A 30 0.52 -3.58 5.05
N ASP A 31 0.64 -4.83 5.49
CA ASP A 31 1.67 -5.78 5.08
C ASP A 31 1.05 -7.17 4.92
N LEU A 32 1.64 -7.97 4.03
CA LEU A 32 1.31 -9.38 3.89
C LEU A 32 2.60 -10.18 3.72
N SER A 33 2.86 -11.03 4.71
CA SER A 33 4.11 -11.78 4.81
C SER A 33 3.84 -13.29 4.76
N TYR A 34 4.44 -13.99 3.79
CA TYR A 34 4.34 -15.44 3.64
C TYR A 34 5.19 -16.20 4.66
N ILE A 35 4.73 -17.38 5.09
CA ILE A 35 5.53 -18.28 5.93
C ILE A 35 6.61 -18.94 5.06
N LYS A 36 7.87 -18.95 5.54
CA LYS A 36 9.03 -19.40 4.74
C LYS A 36 8.94 -20.84 4.21
N GLU A 37 8.21 -21.70 4.91
CA GLU A 37 8.09 -23.13 4.61
C GLU A 37 6.77 -23.46 3.90
N ASP A 38 5.86 -22.50 3.78
CA ASP A 38 4.53 -22.69 3.20
C ASP A 38 4.07 -21.42 2.48
N ASP A 39 4.20 -21.41 1.15
CA ASP A 39 3.81 -20.29 0.30
C ASP A 39 2.29 -20.16 0.12
N THR A 40 1.51 -21.07 0.71
CA THR A 40 0.05 -21.00 0.79
C THR A 40 -0.42 -20.32 2.06
N VAL A 41 0.43 -20.13 3.07
CA VAL A 41 0.06 -19.47 4.32
C VAL A 41 0.77 -18.12 4.43
N ALA A 42 -0.01 -17.08 4.72
CA ALA A 42 0.51 -15.73 4.96
C ALA A 42 -0.07 -15.12 6.23
N CYS A 43 0.64 -14.18 6.82
CA CYS A 43 0.14 -13.29 7.84
C CYS A 43 -0.22 -11.96 7.18
N ALA A 44 -1.48 -11.57 7.25
CA ALA A 44 -1.93 -10.25 6.85
C ALA A 44 -2.03 -9.33 8.06
N SER A 45 -1.57 -8.10 7.92
CA SER A 45 -1.64 -7.07 8.96
C SER A 45 -2.26 -5.80 8.43
N LEU A 46 -3.18 -5.23 9.20
CA LEU A 46 -3.68 -3.88 9.06
C LEU A 46 -3.50 -3.16 10.40
N VAL A 47 -2.80 -2.03 10.38
CA VAL A 47 -2.66 -1.14 11.52
C VAL A 47 -3.22 0.24 11.19
N VAL A 48 -3.81 0.93 12.16
CA VAL A 48 -4.14 2.35 12.05
C VAL A 48 -3.44 3.11 13.15
N LEU A 49 -2.78 4.19 12.78
CA LEU A 49 -2.09 5.10 13.67
C LEU A 49 -2.81 6.44 13.70
N SER A 50 -2.87 7.09 14.86
CA SER A 50 -3.21 8.50 14.95
C SER A 50 -2.14 9.34 14.26
N TYR A 51 -2.55 10.47 13.69
CA TYR A 51 -1.67 11.45 13.08
C TYR A 51 -1.93 12.83 13.69
N PRO A 52 -0.88 13.59 14.07
CA PRO A 52 0.54 13.34 13.80
C PRO A 52 1.28 12.50 14.85
N GLU A 53 0.63 12.01 15.91
CA GLU A 53 1.34 11.38 17.04
C GLU A 53 1.91 9.99 16.75
N LEU A 54 1.48 9.35 15.65
CA LEU A 54 1.90 8.02 15.21
C LEU A 54 1.68 6.93 16.27
N LYS A 55 0.60 7.04 17.05
CA LYS A 55 0.21 6.04 18.04
C LYS A 55 -0.71 5.02 17.41
N VAL A 56 -0.43 3.74 17.58
CA VAL A 56 -1.33 2.66 17.15
C VAL A 56 -2.66 2.78 17.90
N ILE A 57 -3.74 2.95 17.15
CA ILE A 57 -5.12 3.03 17.66
C ILE A 57 -5.97 1.84 17.20
N TYR A 58 -5.49 1.08 16.22
CA TYR A 58 -6.08 -0.18 15.77
C TYR A 58 -4.98 -1.10 15.23
N GLU A 59 -5.12 -2.40 15.50
CA GLU A 59 -4.33 -3.45 14.88
C GLU A 59 -5.21 -4.68 14.64
N ASP A 60 -5.05 -5.30 13.47
CA ASP A 60 -5.56 -6.63 13.16
C ASP A 60 -4.48 -7.41 12.41
N CYS A 61 -4.16 -8.59 12.93
CA CYS A 61 -3.15 -9.48 12.39
C CYS A 61 -3.71 -10.88 12.40
N HIS A 62 -3.81 -11.53 11.24
CA HIS A 62 -4.34 -12.87 11.16
C HIS A 62 -3.65 -13.69 10.07
N LEU A 63 -3.53 -14.99 10.35
CA LEU A 63 -3.07 -15.97 9.37
C LEU A 63 -4.18 -16.25 8.36
N VAL A 64 -3.80 -16.31 7.10
CA VAL A 64 -4.67 -16.61 5.97
C VAL A 64 -4.07 -17.71 5.10
N THR A 65 -4.94 -18.48 4.46
CA THR A 65 -4.56 -19.46 3.46
C THR A 65 -4.89 -18.92 2.06
N ILE A 66 -3.88 -18.79 1.22
CA ILE A 66 -3.94 -18.25 -0.14
C ILE A 66 -3.75 -19.41 -1.13
N ASN A 67 -4.86 -19.87 -1.71
CA ASN A 67 -4.88 -20.97 -2.68
C ASN A 67 -4.63 -20.51 -4.14
N VAL A 68 -4.37 -19.22 -4.35
CA VAL A 68 -4.06 -18.67 -5.67
C VAL A 68 -2.58 -18.91 -5.97
N PRO A 69 -2.20 -19.49 -7.14
CA PRO A 69 -0.81 -19.78 -7.46
C PRO A 69 0.01 -18.50 -7.69
N TYR A 70 1.31 -18.57 -7.39
CA TYR A 70 2.23 -17.47 -7.69
C TYR A 70 2.50 -17.34 -9.19
N VAL A 71 2.25 -16.15 -9.72
CA VAL A 71 2.64 -15.76 -11.08
C VAL A 71 3.39 -14.44 -11.01
N ALA A 72 4.61 -14.41 -11.55
CA ALA A 72 5.45 -13.21 -11.53
C ALA A 72 4.74 -12.00 -12.17
N GLY A 73 4.72 -10.87 -11.47
CA GLY A 73 4.02 -9.65 -11.90
C GLY A 73 2.49 -9.68 -11.73
N TYR A 74 1.94 -10.68 -11.03
CA TYR A 74 0.52 -10.80 -10.65
C TYR A 74 0.35 -11.04 -9.14
N LEU A 75 1.36 -10.71 -8.33
CA LEU A 75 1.34 -10.91 -6.87
C LEU A 75 0.13 -10.24 -6.21
N ALA A 76 -0.27 -9.07 -6.70
CA ALA A 76 -1.45 -8.35 -6.21
C ALA A 76 -2.75 -9.20 -6.23
N PHE A 77 -2.90 -10.17 -7.13
CA PHE A 77 -4.09 -11.04 -7.14
C PHE A 77 -4.12 -12.03 -5.98
N ARG A 78 -2.98 -12.32 -5.35
CA ARG A 78 -2.88 -13.14 -4.15
C ARG A 78 -3.14 -12.32 -2.89
N GLU A 79 -2.61 -11.10 -2.85
CA GLU A 79 -2.55 -10.30 -1.63
C GLU A 79 -3.76 -9.38 -1.45
N VAL A 80 -4.20 -8.73 -2.52
CA VAL A 80 -5.22 -7.67 -2.44
C VAL A 80 -6.55 -8.18 -1.89
N PRO A 81 -7.08 -9.37 -2.26
CA PRO A 81 -8.33 -9.85 -1.66
C PRO A 81 -8.26 -9.93 -0.13
N VAL A 82 -7.13 -10.41 0.40
CA VAL A 82 -6.91 -10.51 1.85
C VAL A 82 -6.84 -9.13 2.50
N LEU A 83 -6.16 -8.18 1.87
CA LEU A 83 -6.04 -6.82 2.39
C LEU A 83 -7.37 -6.05 2.32
N VAL A 84 -8.16 -6.26 1.27
CA VAL A 84 -9.52 -5.72 1.15
C VAL A 84 -10.40 -6.27 2.28
N ASP A 85 -10.35 -7.58 2.54
CA ASP A 85 -11.09 -8.19 3.64
C ASP A 85 -10.70 -7.59 5.00
N ALA A 86 -9.41 -7.32 5.23
CA ALA A 86 -8.95 -6.67 6.46
C ALA A 86 -9.52 -5.25 6.63
N VAL A 87 -9.54 -4.46 5.54
CA VAL A 87 -10.13 -3.11 5.55
C VAL A 87 -11.64 -3.17 5.75
N GLN A 88 -12.35 -4.10 5.10
CA GLN A 88 -13.79 -4.29 5.27
C GLN A 88 -14.15 -4.70 6.70
N LYS A 89 -13.37 -5.62 7.31
CA LYS A 89 -13.54 -5.99 8.73
C LYS A 89 -13.40 -4.80 9.67
N LEU A 90 -12.43 -3.91 9.43
CA LEU A 90 -12.29 -2.67 10.19
C LEU A 90 -13.51 -1.77 10.01
N LEU A 91 -13.95 -1.56 8.76
CA LEU A 91 -15.11 -0.73 8.45
C LEU A 91 -16.38 -1.23 9.17
N GLU A 92 -16.60 -2.54 9.21
CA GLU A 92 -17.74 -3.16 9.89
C GLU A 92 -17.62 -3.09 11.42
N LYS A 93 -16.41 -3.27 11.95
CA LYS A 93 -16.16 -3.35 13.40
C LYS A 93 -16.13 -1.97 14.07
N ASP A 94 -15.41 -1.02 13.48
CA ASP A 94 -15.24 0.33 14.02
C ASP A 94 -14.97 1.34 12.89
N PRO A 95 -16.02 1.83 12.22
CA PRO A 95 -15.89 2.76 11.09
C PRO A 95 -15.22 4.09 11.49
N CYS A 96 -15.27 4.49 12.77
CA CYS A 96 -14.64 5.71 13.26
C CYS A 96 -13.10 5.63 13.21
N LEU A 97 -12.54 4.41 13.20
CA LEU A 97 -11.11 4.17 13.11
C LEU A 97 -10.62 3.98 11.66
N MET A 98 -11.48 4.14 10.66
CA MET A 98 -11.07 4.02 9.25
C MET A 98 -9.93 5.00 8.92
N PRO A 99 -8.84 4.52 8.28
CA PRO A 99 -7.73 5.36 7.88
C PRO A 99 -8.14 6.27 6.72
N GLN A 100 -7.54 7.46 6.64
CA GLN A 100 -7.75 8.40 5.52
C GLN A 100 -6.79 8.11 4.36
N VAL A 101 -5.72 7.38 4.62
CA VAL A 101 -4.72 6.95 3.63
C VAL A 101 -4.08 5.65 4.11
N LEU A 102 -3.78 4.75 3.17
CA LEU A 102 -3.08 3.50 3.41
C LEU A 102 -1.66 3.54 2.85
N PHE A 103 -0.69 3.18 3.68
CA PHE A 103 0.68 2.86 3.28
C PHE A 103 0.79 1.35 3.10
N VAL A 104 1.11 0.94 1.88
CA VAL A 104 1.11 -0.46 1.47
C VAL A 104 2.55 -0.90 1.26
N ASP A 105 2.99 -1.94 1.96
CA ASP A 105 4.31 -2.55 1.69
C ASP A 105 4.30 -3.19 0.31
N GLY A 106 4.84 -2.48 -0.67
CA GLY A 106 4.80 -2.89 -2.06
C GLY A 106 4.70 -1.73 -3.04
N ASN A 107 4.60 -2.09 -4.31
CA ASN A 107 4.62 -1.12 -5.41
C ASN A 107 3.23 -0.53 -5.71
N GLY A 108 3.20 0.74 -6.12
CA GLY A 108 2.06 1.40 -6.75
C GLY A 108 2.19 1.45 -8.27
N ILE A 109 2.27 2.66 -8.84
CA ILE A 109 2.43 2.89 -10.29
C ILE A 109 3.78 2.33 -10.78
N LEU A 110 4.83 2.39 -9.95
CA LEU A 110 6.14 1.81 -10.25
C LEU A 110 6.08 0.27 -10.26
N HIS A 111 5.49 -0.30 -11.31
CA HIS A 111 5.25 -1.73 -11.49
C HIS A 111 5.35 -2.07 -12.98
N HIS A 112 5.72 -3.31 -13.32
CA HIS A 112 5.86 -3.77 -14.72
C HIS A 112 4.63 -3.50 -15.62
N ARG A 113 3.46 -3.28 -15.00
CA ARG A 113 2.18 -3.00 -15.68
C ARG A 113 1.58 -1.64 -15.32
N GLY A 114 2.32 -0.78 -14.62
CA GLY A 114 1.80 0.48 -14.09
C GLY A 114 0.71 0.33 -13.03
N PHE A 115 0.64 -0.85 -12.38
CA PHE A 115 -0.48 -1.26 -11.53
C PHE A 115 -0.05 -2.30 -10.49
N GLY A 116 0.59 -1.86 -9.42
CA GLY A 116 1.02 -2.70 -8.30
C GLY A 116 -0.07 -2.90 -7.24
N VAL A 117 0.31 -3.52 -6.12
CA VAL A 117 -0.59 -3.85 -4.99
C VAL A 117 -1.27 -2.61 -4.41
N ALA A 118 -0.55 -1.49 -4.27
CA ALA A 118 -1.11 -0.27 -3.68
C ALA A 118 -2.19 0.36 -4.57
N CYS A 119 -1.99 0.37 -5.90
CA CYS A 119 -2.99 0.84 -6.85
C CYS A 119 -4.23 -0.05 -6.84
N HIS A 120 -4.02 -1.37 -6.82
CA HIS A 120 -5.11 -2.34 -6.83
C HIS A 120 -5.94 -2.27 -5.55
N LEU A 121 -5.28 -2.18 -4.38
CA LEU A 121 -5.96 -2.01 -3.10
C LEU A 121 -6.78 -0.71 -3.08
N GLY A 122 -6.17 0.43 -3.44
CA GLY A 122 -6.84 1.73 -3.38
C GLY A 122 -8.11 1.82 -4.23
N ILE A 123 -8.11 1.21 -5.42
CA ILE A 123 -9.32 1.16 -6.27
C ILE A 123 -10.42 0.30 -5.64
N LEU A 124 -10.07 -0.81 -5.00
CA LEU A 124 -11.07 -1.72 -4.44
C LEU A 124 -11.61 -1.24 -3.08
N THR A 125 -10.82 -0.47 -2.33
CA THR A 125 -11.22 0.09 -1.03
C THR A 125 -11.75 1.53 -1.13
N ASP A 126 -11.57 2.19 -2.28
CA ASP A 126 -11.85 3.62 -2.46
C ASP A 126 -11.10 4.50 -1.44
N LEU A 127 -9.88 4.08 -1.09
CA LEU A 127 -9.00 4.80 -0.16
C LEU A 127 -7.74 5.29 -0.88
N PRO A 128 -7.26 6.52 -0.56
CA PRO A 128 -5.92 6.95 -0.97
C PRO A 128 -4.87 5.92 -0.53
N CYS A 129 -4.03 5.47 -1.47
CA CYS A 129 -3.01 4.47 -1.20
C CYS A 129 -1.63 4.91 -1.71
N ILE A 130 -0.61 4.69 -0.89
CA ILE A 130 0.80 4.95 -1.21
C ILE A 130 1.54 3.62 -1.15
N GLY A 131 2.18 3.24 -2.25
CA GLY A 131 3.07 2.08 -2.28
C GLY A 131 4.45 2.44 -1.73
N VAL A 132 4.87 1.76 -0.67
CA VAL A 132 6.17 1.93 -0.03
C VAL A 132 6.98 0.66 -0.26
N ALA A 133 7.75 0.62 -1.34
CA ALA A 133 8.57 -0.53 -1.68
C ALA A 133 9.95 -0.46 -1.01
N LYS A 134 10.41 -1.59 -0.47
CA LYS A 134 11.74 -1.72 0.17
C LYS A 134 12.89 -1.87 -0.84
N ASN A 135 12.58 -2.29 -2.07
CA ASN A 135 13.56 -2.53 -3.13
C ASN A 135 13.14 -1.80 -4.40
N LEU A 136 14.11 -1.25 -5.13
CA LEU A 136 13.88 -0.61 -6.41
C LEU A 136 13.44 -1.65 -7.44
N LEU A 137 12.23 -1.47 -7.97
CA LEU A 137 11.77 -2.26 -9.10
C LEU A 137 12.28 -1.65 -10.40
N GLN A 138 13.08 -2.43 -11.13
CA GLN A 138 13.71 -1.98 -12.38
C GLN A 138 12.73 -2.16 -13.55
N VAL A 139 11.96 -1.11 -13.82
CA VAL A 139 10.94 -1.03 -14.88
C VAL A 139 11.07 0.29 -15.64
N ASP A 140 10.57 0.35 -16.87
CA ASP A 140 10.57 1.57 -17.69
C ASP A 140 11.95 2.25 -17.85
N GLY A 141 13.02 1.45 -17.91
CA GLY A 141 14.40 1.94 -18.04
C GLY A 141 15.05 2.41 -16.73
N ILE A 142 14.36 2.25 -15.60
CA ILE A 142 14.95 2.47 -14.28
C ILE A 142 15.87 1.30 -13.95
N GLU A 143 17.14 1.60 -13.71
CA GLU A 143 18.15 0.63 -13.33
C GLU A 143 18.73 0.97 -11.96
N ASN A 144 19.09 -0.05 -11.18
CA ASN A 144 19.77 0.15 -9.89
C ASN A 144 21.27 0.38 -10.10
N ASN A 145 21.62 1.51 -10.70
CA ASN A 145 23.00 1.94 -10.95
C ASN A 145 23.38 3.10 -10.02
N ASP A 146 24.67 3.46 -10.04
CA ASP A 146 25.19 4.49 -9.13
C ASP A 146 24.64 5.89 -9.48
N ASP A 147 24.37 6.17 -10.77
CA ASP A 147 23.72 7.41 -11.22
C ASP A 147 22.32 7.58 -10.61
N HIS A 148 21.52 6.50 -10.56
CA HIS A 148 20.20 6.52 -9.94
C HIS A 148 20.28 6.74 -8.43
N LYS A 149 21.26 6.12 -7.76
CA LYS A 149 21.48 6.33 -6.32
C LYS A 149 21.85 7.79 -6.02
N GLU A 150 22.70 8.41 -6.85
CA GLU A 150 23.05 9.83 -6.70
C GLU A 150 21.83 10.74 -6.87
N GLN A 151 20.99 10.49 -7.88
CA GLN A 151 19.75 11.25 -8.08
C GLN A 151 18.79 11.16 -6.88
N VAL A 152 18.59 9.95 -6.34
CA VAL A 152 17.78 9.75 -5.14
C VAL A 152 18.36 10.51 -3.94
N ILE A 153 19.68 10.44 -3.73
CA ILE A 153 20.34 11.14 -2.62
C ILE A 153 20.18 12.66 -2.76
N VAL A 154 20.30 13.20 -3.97
CA VAL A 154 20.12 14.64 -4.21
C VAL A 154 18.68 15.06 -3.92
N SER A 155 17.68 14.37 -4.47
CA SER A 155 16.27 14.71 -4.22
C SER A 155 15.85 14.54 -2.77
N CYS A 156 16.35 13.52 -2.05
CA CYS A 156 16.04 13.35 -0.62
C CYS A 156 16.69 14.41 0.28
N ARG A 157 17.74 15.11 -0.17
CA ARG A 157 18.36 16.22 0.57
C ARG A 157 17.61 17.54 0.40
N GLU A 158 16.75 17.64 -0.61
CA GLU A 158 15.96 18.82 -0.91
C GLU A 158 14.56 18.80 -0.26
N LEU A 159 14.21 17.70 0.41
CA LEU A 159 13.01 17.52 1.25
C LEU A 159 13.31 17.86 2.72
#